data_AF-A0AAU9TWH0-F1
#
_entry.id   AF-A0AAU9TWH0-F1
#
_cell.length_a   1.000
_cell.length_b   1.000
_cell.length_c   1.000
_cell.angle_alpha   90.00
_cell.angle_beta   90.00
_cell.angle_gamma   90.00
#
_symmetry.space_group_name_H-M   'P 1'
#
loop_
_entity.id
_entity.type
_entity.pdbx_description
1 polymer ?
#
loop_
_entity_poly.entity_id
_entity_poly.type
_entity_poly.pdbx_seq_one_letter_code
_entity_poly.pdbx_strand_id
1 'polypeptide(L)' 'MSVTIVAQRWTLVQHTLEVCPRWTVLRQGLTSVVGGDLSFPNVITAMLDDDESWKAMVSFCETVMSQKEADG' A
#
# COMPACT_ATOMS: atom_id res chain seq x y z
N MET A 1 -1.37 13.44 -26.16
CA MET A 1 -1.37 14.05 -24.81
C MET A 1 -0.15 13.54 -24.09
N SER A 2 0.85 14.40 -23.94
CA SER A 2 2.11 14.07 -23.28
C SER A 2 1.86 13.97 -21.78
N VAL A 3 2.07 12.79 -21.19
CA VAL A 3 2.11 12.67 -19.73
C VAL A 3 3.47 13.18 -19.29
N THR A 4 3.47 14.44 -18.87
CA THR A 4 4.60 15.13 -18.28
C THR A 4 5.08 14.37 -17.05
N ILE A 5 6.39 14.17 -16.99
CA ILE A 5 7.16 13.75 -15.83
C ILE A 5 6.78 14.64 -14.64
N VAL A 6 5.90 14.16 -13.76
CA VAL A 6 5.75 14.66 -12.37
C VAL A 6 6.26 13.56 -11.46
N ALA A 7 7.58 13.41 -11.42
CA ALA A 7 8.19 12.84 -10.24
C ALA A 7 8.12 13.90 -9.11
N GLN A 8 7.77 13.44 -7.90
CA GLN A 8 8.19 14.02 -6.61
C GLN A 8 7.34 15.14 -5.95
N ARG A 9 6.01 14.97 -5.89
CA ARG A 9 5.23 15.47 -4.73
C ARG A 9 4.09 14.52 -4.34
N TRP A 10 4.40 13.23 -4.28
CA TRP A 10 3.55 12.22 -3.65
C TRP A 10 4.39 11.51 -2.60
N THR A 11 3.87 11.38 -1.38
CA THR A 11 4.56 10.59 -0.37
C THR A 11 4.67 9.16 -0.92
N LEU A 12 5.88 8.59 -0.93
CA LEU A 12 6.16 7.28 -1.53
C LEU A 12 5.20 6.19 -1.00
N VAL A 13 4.76 6.35 0.25
CA VAL A 13 3.86 5.43 0.92
C VAL A 13 2.44 5.51 0.39
N GLN A 14 1.81 6.69 0.29
CA GLN A 14 0.46 6.83 -0.28
C GLN A 14 0.41 6.32 -1.72
N HIS A 15 1.41 6.66 -2.54
CA HIS A 15 1.45 6.18 -3.91
C HIS A 15 1.57 4.65 -3.99
N THR A 16 2.40 4.03 -3.13
CA THR A 16 2.54 2.57 -3.06
C THR A 16 1.23 1.90 -2.59
N LEU A 17 0.62 2.45 -1.54
CA LEU A 17 -0.52 1.88 -0.82
C LEU A 17 -1.87 2.12 -1.52
N GLU A 18 -2.02 3.18 -2.30
CA GLU A 18 -3.32 3.58 -2.84
C GLU A 18 -3.36 3.59 -4.38
N VAL A 19 -2.24 3.85 -5.07
CA VAL A 19 -2.26 4.22 -6.50
C VAL A 19 -1.52 3.23 -7.41
N CYS A 20 -0.29 2.86 -7.05
CA CYS A 20 0.67 2.25 -7.98
C CYS A 20 0.17 0.92 -8.57
N PRO A 21 -0.07 0.81 -9.90
CA PRO A 21 -0.69 -0.39 -10.48
C PRO A 21 0.07 -1.69 -10.22
N ARG A 22 1.39 -1.63 -10.00
CA ARG A 22 2.24 -2.78 -9.65
C ARG A 22 1.73 -3.55 -8.44
N TRP A 23 1.18 -2.86 -7.45
CA TRP A 23 0.76 -3.46 -6.17
C TRP A 23 -0.74 -3.78 -6.12
N THR A 24 -1.44 -3.81 -7.25
CA THR A 24 -2.91 -3.99 -7.29
C THR A 24 -3.37 -5.26 -6.58
N VAL A 25 -2.71 -6.40 -6.83
CA VAL A 25 -3.08 -7.68 -6.19
C VAL A 25 -2.83 -7.64 -4.68
N LEU A 26 -1.69 -7.10 -4.26
CA LEU A 26 -1.34 -6.93 -2.85
C LEU A 26 -2.31 -5.99 -2.12
N ARG A 27 -2.73 -4.91 -2.79
CA ARG A 27 -3.76 -4.00 -2.26
C ARG A 27 -5.11 -4.68 -2.14
N GLN A 28 -5.54 -5.47 -3.13
CA GLN A 28 -6.81 -6.20 -3.04
C GLN A 28 -6.82 -7.18 -1.86
N GLY A 29 -5.69 -7.86 -1.62
CA GLY A 29 -5.51 -8.69 -0.43
C GLY A 29 -5.63 -7.87 0.86
N LEU A 30 -4.91 -6.75 0.95
CA LEU A 30 -4.97 -5.87 2.12
C LEU A 30 -6.38 -5.30 2.35
N THR A 31 -7.09 -4.87 1.31
CA THR A 31 -8.47 -4.38 1.39
C THR A 31 -9.43 -5.45 1.88
N SER A 32 -9.20 -6.73 1.57
CA SER A 32 -10.06 -7.82 2.05
C SER A 32 -9.98 -8.05 3.56
N VAL A 33 -8.86 -7.66 4.19
CA VAL A 33 -8.64 -7.78 5.64
C VAL A 33 -9.03 -6.49 6.36
N VAL A 34 -8.49 -5.35 5.91
CA VAL A 34 -8.72 -4.03 6.53
C VAL A 34 -10.16 -3.55 6.37
N GLY A 35 -10.82 -3.92 5.27
CA GLY A 35 -12.14 -3.42 4.90
C GLY A 35 -12.12 -1.95 4.46
N GLY A 36 -13.15 -1.53 3.72
CA GLY A 36 -13.27 -0.14 3.25
C GLY A 36 -12.20 0.25 2.22
N ASP A 37 -11.72 1.49 2.29
CA ASP A 37 -10.65 1.99 1.44
C ASP A 37 -9.27 1.90 2.11
N LEU A 38 -8.19 1.99 1.35
CA LEU A 38 -6.83 1.99 1.89
C LEU A 38 -6.34 3.40 2.25
N SER A 39 -7.26 4.30 2.59
CA SER A 39 -6.86 5.62 3.09
C SER A 39 -6.08 5.46 4.39
N PHE A 40 -5.04 6.27 4.58
CA PHE A 40 -4.18 6.19 5.77
C PHE A 40 -4.94 6.17 7.11
N PRO A 41 -5.93 7.05 7.35
CA PRO A 41 -6.68 7.01 8.60
C PRO A 41 -7.42 5.68 8.80
N ASN A 42 -8.04 5.14 7.75
CA ASN A 42 -8.78 3.88 7.83
C ASN A 42 -7.84 2.71 8.12
N VAL A 43 -6.70 2.64 7.42
CA VAL A 43 -5.68 1.60 7.65
C VAL A 43 -5.13 1.67 9.07
N ILE A 44 -4.81 2.87 9.57
CA ILE A 44 -4.29 3.02 10.95
C ILE A 44 -5.35 2.59 11.97
N THR A 45 -6.62 2.98 11.79
CA THR A 45 -7.70 2.55 12.69
C THR A 45 -7.85 1.03 12.69
N ALA A 46 -7.91 0.38 11.53
CA ALA A 46 -8.00 -1.08 11.45
C ALA A 46 -6.81 -1.79 12.10
N MET A 47 -5.59 -1.28 11.90
CA MET A 47 -4.37 -1.82 12.52
C MET A 47 -4.34 -1.69 14.05
N LEU A 48 -5.01 -0.67 14.60
CA LEU A 48 -5.09 -0.47 16.06
C LEU A 48 -6.21 -1.33 16.69
N ASP A 49 -7.27 -1.59 15.93
CA ASP A 49 -8.44 -2.34 16.40
C ASP A 49 -8.26 -3.86 16.27
N ASP A 50 -7.43 -4.33 15.34
CA ASP A 50 -7.32 -5.75 14.98
C ASP A 50 -5.88 -6.19 14.63
N ASP A 51 -5.44 -7.29 15.26
CA ASP A 51 -4.10 -7.87 15.08
C ASP A 51 -3.94 -8.53 13.70
N GLU A 52 -5.02 -9.03 13.09
CA GLU A 52 -4.97 -9.57 11.73
C GLU A 52 -4.71 -8.45 10.70
N SER A 53 -5.36 -7.30 10.87
CA SER A 53 -5.15 -6.08 10.10
C SER A 53 -3.72 -5.54 10.27
N TRP A 54 -3.19 -5.54 11.50
CA TRP A 54 -1.78 -5.22 11.75
C TRP A 54 -0.83 -6.14 10.97
N LYS A 55 -1.00 -7.47 11.10
CA LYS A 55 -0.18 -8.48 10.41
C LYS A 55 -0.27 -8.36 8.89
N ALA A 56 -1.46 -8.11 8.35
CA ALA A 56 -1.66 -7.92 6.93
C ALA A 56 -0.89 -6.71 6.40
N MET A 57 -0.89 -5.58 7.13
CA MET A 57 -0.12 -4.40 6.73
C MET A 57 1.39 -4.62 6.83
N VAL A 58 1.88 -5.33 7.85
CA VAL A 58 3.30 -5.71 7.96
C VAL A 58 3.72 -6.56 6.76
N SER A 59 2.97 -7.61 6.44
CA SER A 59 3.25 -8.50 5.30
C SER A 59 3.21 -7.76 3.95
N PHE A 60 2.27 -6.83 3.78
CA PHE A 60 2.21 -5.95 2.62
C PHE A 60 3.52 -5.14 2.48
N CYS A 61 3.96 -4.49 3.57
CA CYS A 61 5.17 -3.68 3.58
C CYS A 61 6.42 -4.51 3.24
N GLU A 62 6.57 -5.68 3.87
CA GLU A 62 7.68 -6.60 3.62
C GLU A 62 7.73 -7.01 2.14
N THR A 63 6.59 -7.43 1.58
CA THR A 63 6.52 -7.86 0.18
C THR A 63 6.88 -6.73 -0.79
N VAL A 64 6.40 -5.51 -0.52
CA VAL A 64 6.75 -4.32 -1.30
C VAL A 64 8.24 -4.04 -1.25
N MET A 65 8.86 -4.10 -0.07
CA MET A 65 10.28 -3.83 0.10
C MET A 65 11.13 -4.89 -0.59
N SER A 66 10.85 -6.19 -0.37
CA SER A 66 11.60 -7.28 -0.99
C SER A 66 11.55 -7.25 -2.52
N GLN A 67 10.40 -6.94 -3.10
CA GLN A 67 10.28 -6.82 -4.57
C GLN A 67 11.05 -5.61 -5.11
N LYS A 68 11.02 -4.46 -4.40
CA LYS A 68 11.81 -3.28 -4.80
C LYS A 68 13.31 -3.56 -4.76
N GLU A 69 13.78 -4.33 -3.79
CA GLU A 69 15.19 -4.73 -3.66
C GLU A 69 15.60 -5.74 -4.74
N ALA A 70 14.72 -6.67 -5.10
CA ALA A 70 14.98 -7.67 -6.14
C ALA A 70 14.98 -7.10 -7.57
N ASP A 71 14.33 -5.96 -7.80
CA ASP A 71 14.30 -5.26 -9.08
C ASP A 71 15.57 -4.40 -9.34
N GLY A 72 16.49 -4.30 -8.36
CA GLY A 72 17.74 -3.54 -8.44
C GLY A 72 18.94 -4.36 -8.91
#